data_AF-A0A544QT67-F1
#
_entry.id   AF-A0A544QT67-F1
#
_cell.length_a   1.000
_cell.length_b   1.000
_cell.length_c   1.000
_cell.angle_alpha   90.00
_cell.angle_beta   90.00
_cell.angle_gamma   90.00
#
_symmetry.space_group_name_H-M   'P 1'
#
loop_
_entity.id
_entity.type
_entity.pdbx_description
1 polymer ?
#
loop_
_entity_poly.entity_id
_entity_poly.type
_entity_poly.pdbx_seq_one_letter_code
_entity_poly.pdbx_strand_id
1 'polypeptide(L)'
;MNKVFSYGADAFSLKMLALIFMVIDHIHTYLNLGPEWISILPRFVAPLFVFFIVEGFFNTRNINAYFQRILLFAVIMLTGNIAINLIFNNTDILTGKLTFYSIVSGNNIFLTLAVFLYILICIDKIRREKVASKKIFMIIFTAIFMFLSLFCEGGIYLLPLLIIFYVFHGNKKYISVGVIIWSVFIFIKAIFNYFSGATGLDLFSTLCFNSEWAMIFALFPILLYNGKRGRNDAFAKWIFYFVYPIHLWILRSIYLIFIK
;
A
#
# COMPACT_ATOMS: atom_id res chain seq x y z
N MET A 1 28.73 9.83 7.23
CA MET A 1 28.63 9.78 5.75
C MET A 1 29.14 8.42 5.31
N ASN A 2 28.24 7.46 5.04
CA ASN A 2 28.65 6.14 4.57
C ASN A 2 28.67 6.14 3.04
N LYS A 3 29.76 5.58 2.48
CA LYS A 3 30.01 5.42 1.04
C LYS A 3 28.74 4.95 0.32
N VAL A 4 28.26 5.77 -0.61
CA VAL A 4 27.19 5.42 -1.56
C VAL A 4 27.76 4.34 -2.47
N PHE A 5 27.37 3.09 -2.26
CA PHE A 5 27.65 2.03 -3.23
C PHE A 5 26.99 2.43 -4.56
N SER A 6 27.78 2.56 -5.62
CA SER A 6 27.31 2.86 -6.98
C SER A 6 26.56 1.68 -7.62
N TYR A 7 26.55 0.52 -6.98
CA TYR A 7 25.90 -0.71 -7.41
C TYR A 7 24.61 -0.91 -6.62
N GLY A 8 23.47 -0.80 -7.32
CA GLY A 8 22.12 -0.99 -6.76
C GLY A 8 21.05 -0.42 -7.68
N ALA A 9 19.81 -0.84 -7.52
CA ALA A 9 18.69 -0.39 -8.33
C ALA A 9 18.18 0.99 -7.89
N ASP A 10 17.83 1.85 -8.83
CA ASP A 10 17.20 3.13 -8.55
C ASP A 10 15.69 2.99 -8.28
N ALA A 11 15.08 4.04 -7.72
CA ALA A 11 13.68 4.02 -7.34
C ALA A 11 12.74 3.77 -8.53
N PHE A 12 13.06 4.27 -9.73
CA PHE A 12 12.21 4.07 -10.91
C PHE A 12 12.23 2.59 -11.32
N SER A 13 13.41 1.98 -11.42
CA SER A 13 13.57 0.56 -11.75
C SER A 13 12.83 -0.36 -10.77
N LEU A 14 12.94 -0.10 -9.47
CA LEU A 14 12.24 -0.87 -8.44
C LEU A 14 10.71 -0.69 -8.50
N LYS A 15 10.23 0.51 -8.81
CA LYS A 15 8.78 0.74 -8.98
C LYS A 15 8.24 0.07 -10.24
N MET A 16 9.02 0.03 -11.34
CA MET A 16 8.62 -0.69 -12.54
C MET A 16 8.49 -2.20 -12.28
N LEU A 17 9.44 -2.79 -11.54
CA LEU A 17 9.32 -4.17 -11.08
C LEU A 17 8.03 -4.38 -10.28
N ALA A 18 7.79 -3.51 -9.28
CA ALA A 18 6.60 -3.59 -8.44
C ALA A 18 5.29 -3.43 -9.24
N LEU A 19 5.29 -2.62 -10.30
CA LEU A 19 4.14 -2.45 -11.18
C LEU A 19 3.78 -3.75 -11.90
N ILE A 20 4.78 -4.49 -12.40
CA ILE A 20 4.55 -5.77 -13.08
C ILE A 20 3.92 -6.78 -12.12
N PHE A 21 4.50 -6.94 -10.92
CA PHE A 21 3.96 -7.85 -9.90
C PHE A 21 2.56 -7.46 -9.43
N MET A 22 2.29 -6.16 -9.29
CA MET A 22 0.96 -5.65 -8.93
C MET A 22 -0.11 -6.02 -9.97
N VAL A 23 0.21 -5.88 -11.27
CA VAL A 23 -0.74 -6.23 -12.33
C VAL A 23 -0.98 -7.74 -12.34
N ILE A 24 0.06 -8.55 -12.14
CA ILE A 24 -0.07 -10.01 -12.01
C ILE A 24 -0.98 -10.39 -10.82
N ASP A 25 -0.79 -9.76 -9.66
CA ASP A 25 -1.61 -9.99 -8.47
C ASP A 25 -3.09 -9.72 -8.73
N HIS A 26 -3.39 -8.60 -9.38
CA HIS A 26 -4.76 -8.21 -9.63
C HIS A 26 -5.39 -9.05 -10.75
N ILE A 27 -4.63 -9.48 -11.77
CA ILE A 27 -5.15 -10.45 -12.75
C ILE A 27 -5.53 -11.75 -12.04
N HIS A 28 -4.66 -12.29 -11.18
CA HIS A 28 -4.95 -13.47 -10.39
C HIS A 28 -6.17 -13.28 -9.50
N THR A 29 -6.20 -12.18 -8.73
CA THR A 29 -7.26 -11.91 -7.75
C THR A 29 -8.62 -11.61 -8.39
N TYR A 30 -8.66 -10.83 -9.48
CA TYR A 30 -9.94 -10.45 -10.11
C TYR A 30 -10.48 -11.52 -11.04
N LEU A 31 -9.62 -12.26 -11.74
CA LEU A 31 -10.04 -13.25 -12.74
C LEU A 31 -9.93 -14.69 -12.26
N ASN A 32 -9.45 -14.90 -11.02
CA ASN A 32 -9.15 -16.22 -10.44
C ASN A 32 -8.25 -17.08 -11.35
N LEU A 33 -7.26 -16.44 -11.98
CA LEU A 33 -6.36 -17.09 -12.96
C LEU A 33 -5.02 -17.45 -12.34
N GLY A 34 -4.60 -18.70 -12.51
CA GLY A 34 -3.30 -19.20 -12.07
C GLY A 34 -3.29 -19.78 -10.65
N PRO A 35 -2.17 -20.35 -10.22
CA PRO A 35 -2.06 -21.03 -8.93
C PRO A 35 -2.08 -20.05 -7.74
N GLU A 36 -2.58 -20.52 -6.59
CA GLU A 36 -2.79 -19.71 -5.39
C GLU A 36 -1.53 -19.05 -4.83
N TRP A 37 -0.34 -19.66 -5.05
CA TRP A 37 0.93 -19.08 -4.59
C TRP A 37 1.27 -17.75 -5.27
N ILE A 38 0.60 -17.39 -6.39
CA ILE A 38 0.77 -16.08 -7.01
C ILE A 38 0.45 -14.98 -5.99
N SER A 39 -0.53 -15.17 -5.11
CA SER A 39 -0.89 -14.19 -4.07
C SER A 39 0.26 -13.81 -3.11
N ILE A 40 1.29 -14.65 -3.00
CA ILE A 40 2.45 -14.45 -2.11
C ILE A 40 3.47 -13.49 -2.73
N LEU A 41 3.76 -13.64 -4.03
CA LEU A 41 4.87 -12.93 -4.67
C LEU A 41 4.70 -11.39 -4.67
N PRO A 42 3.52 -10.82 -4.98
CA PRO A 42 3.33 -9.38 -5.05
C PRO A 42 3.25 -8.67 -3.70
N ARG A 43 3.25 -9.40 -2.57
CA ARG A 43 3.05 -8.80 -1.23
C ARG A 43 4.14 -7.81 -0.83
N PHE A 44 5.29 -7.81 -1.51
CA PHE A 44 6.31 -6.78 -1.33
C PHE A 44 5.94 -5.41 -1.89
N VAL A 45 5.01 -5.35 -2.84
CA VAL A 45 4.70 -4.16 -3.65
C VAL A 45 4.21 -3.01 -2.77
N ALA A 46 3.19 -3.24 -1.94
CA ALA A 46 2.63 -2.20 -1.09
C ALA A 46 3.64 -1.69 -0.03
N PRO A 47 4.37 -2.53 0.71
CA PRO A 47 5.49 -2.11 1.55
C PRO A 47 6.53 -1.25 0.83
N LEU A 48 6.89 -1.60 -0.41
CA LEU A 48 7.85 -0.84 -1.19
C LEU A 48 7.35 0.57 -1.52
N PHE A 49 6.06 0.74 -1.83
CA PHE A 49 5.46 2.06 -2.02
C PHE A 49 5.39 2.87 -0.72
N VAL A 50 5.10 2.22 0.42
CA VAL A 50 5.16 2.88 1.75
C VAL A 50 6.58 3.34 2.06
N PHE A 51 7.59 2.51 1.79
CA PHE A 51 9.00 2.89 1.90
C PHE A 51 9.32 4.12 1.04
N PHE A 52 8.87 4.15 -0.22
CA PHE A 52 9.06 5.32 -1.08
C PHE A 52 8.26 6.57 -0.67
N ILE A 53 7.16 6.42 0.06
CA ILE A 53 6.45 7.55 0.70
C ILE A 53 7.33 8.18 1.76
N VAL A 54 7.96 7.36 2.62
CA VAL A 54 8.90 7.84 3.65
C VAL A 54 10.14 8.47 3.02
N GLU A 55 10.77 7.82 2.04
CA GLU A 55 11.90 8.40 1.30
C GLU A 55 11.51 9.72 0.62
N GLY A 56 10.32 9.78 0.02
CA GLY A 56 9.79 10.97 -0.60
C GLY A 56 9.54 12.09 0.42
N PHE A 57 9.10 11.76 1.64
CA PHE A 57 8.89 12.71 2.72
C PHE A 57 10.19 13.44 3.11
N PHE A 58 11.30 12.71 3.26
CA PHE A 58 12.59 13.31 3.62
C PHE A 58 13.27 14.05 2.47
N ASN A 59 13.06 13.62 1.21
CA ASN A 59 13.82 14.12 0.06
C ASN A 59 13.05 15.12 -0.83
N THR A 60 11.76 15.37 -0.58
CA THR A 60 10.96 16.27 -1.42
C THR A 60 11.05 17.73 -0.99
N ARG A 61 11.32 18.62 -1.94
CA ARG A 61 11.38 20.08 -1.72
C ARG A 61 10.02 20.70 -1.33
N ASN A 62 8.91 20.21 -1.89
CA ASN A 62 7.56 20.70 -1.60
C ASN A 62 6.62 19.54 -1.25
N ILE A 63 6.50 19.28 0.06
CA ILE A 63 5.72 18.17 0.61
C ILE A 63 4.21 18.33 0.38
N ASN A 64 3.71 19.58 0.37
CA ASN A 64 2.29 19.86 0.15
C ASN A 64 1.88 19.54 -1.29
N ALA A 65 2.70 19.93 -2.28
CA ALA A 65 2.46 19.57 -3.68
C ALA A 65 2.57 18.05 -3.92
N TYR A 66 3.39 17.35 -3.14
CA TYR A 66 3.45 15.89 -3.19
C TYR A 66 2.17 15.27 -2.63
N PHE A 67 1.72 15.73 -1.45
CA PHE A 67 0.48 15.28 -0.83
C PHE A 67 -0.75 15.54 -1.71
N GLN A 68 -0.90 16.76 -2.23
CA GLN A 68 -2.01 17.13 -3.12
C GLN A 68 -2.05 16.25 -4.38
N ARG A 69 -0.89 15.91 -4.94
CA ARG A 69 -0.83 15.01 -6.11
C ARG A 69 -1.34 13.61 -5.75
N ILE A 70 -0.91 13.04 -4.62
CA ILE A 70 -1.40 11.71 -4.22
C ILE A 70 -2.89 11.76 -3.90
N LEU A 71 -3.34 12.78 -3.18
CA LEU A 71 -4.74 12.97 -2.83
C LEU A 71 -5.64 13.12 -4.06
N LEU A 72 -5.18 13.85 -5.08
CA LEU A 72 -5.89 13.98 -6.36
C LEU A 72 -6.12 12.59 -6.99
N PHE A 73 -5.11 11.73 -7.04
CA PHE A 73 -5.29 10.37 -7.58
C PHE A 73 -6.11 9.47 -6.68
N ALA A 74 -6.11 9.68 -5.36
CA ALA A 74 -7.03 8.99 -4.46
C ALA A 74 -8.50 9.34 -4.77
N VAL A 75 -8.80 10.60 -5.07
CA VAL A 75 -10.13 11.05 -5.48
C VAL A 75 -10.49 10.54 -6.87
N ILE A 76 -9.56 10.59 -7.83
CA ILE A 76 -9.77 10.02 -9.18
C ILE A 76 -10.08 8.52 -9.08
N MET A 77 -9.33 7.77 -8.27
CA MET A 77 -9.61 6.35 -8.00
C MET A 77 -11.01 6.13 -7.46
N LEU A 78 -11.38 6.86 -6.41
CA LEU A 78 -12.68 6.71 -5.77
C LEU A 78 -13.82 7.02 -6.74
N THR A 79 -13.70 8.11 -7.49
CA THR A 79 -14.72 8.51 -8.48
C THR A 79 -14.86 7.51 -9.61
N GLY A 80 -13.76 6.97 -10.14
CA GLY A 80 -13.84 5.93 -11.18
C GLY A 80 -14.37 4.59 -10.64
N ASN A 81 -14.00 4.19 -9.42
CA ASN A 81 -14.59 3.01 -8.78
C ASN A 81 -16.11 3.15 -8.64
N ILE A 82 -16.59 4.31 -8.16
CA ILE A 82 -18.01 4.64 -8.07
C ILE A 82 -18.67 4.57 -9.45
N ALA A 83 -18.07 5.19 -10.47
CA ALA A 83 -18.61 5.19 -11.83
C ALA A 83 -18.79 3.77 -12.39
N ILE A 84 -17.77 2.92 -12.27
CA ILE A 84 -17.82 1.52 -12.74
C ILE A 84 -18.89 0.73 -11.96
N ASN A 85 -18.92 0.86 -10.64
CA ASN A 85 -19.90 0.16 -9.82
C ASN A 85 -21.34 0.59 -10.14
N LEU A 86 -21.56 1.85 -10.53
CA LEU A 86 -22.87 2.32 -10.99
C LEU A 86 -23.21 1.83 -12.40
N ILE A 87 -22.27 1.92 -13.35
CA ILE A 87 -22.48 1.50 -14.75
C ILE A 87 -22.86 0.01 -14.83
N PHE A 88 -22.21 -0.83 -14.03
CA PHE A 88 -22.44 -2.27 -14.02
C PHE A 88 -23.42 -2.74 -12.93
N ASN A 89 -24.17 -1.82 -12.32
CA ASN A 89 -25.15 -2.12 -11.26
C ASN A 89 -24.58 -3.08 -10.20
N ASN A 90 -23.41 -2.77 -9.65
CA ASN A 90 -22.78 -3.60 -8.64
C ASN A 90 -23.64 -3.62 -7.38
N THR A 91 -24.44 -4.68 -7.25
CA THR A 91 -25.28 -4.91 -6.07
C THR A 91 -24.50 -5.62 -4.97
N ASP A 92 -24.95 -5.36 -3.74
CA ASP A 92 -24.52 -6.07 -2.55
C ASP A 92 -24.91 -7.55 -2.63
N ILE A 93 -23.99 -8.43 -2.26
CA ILE A 93 -24.14 -9.89 -2.42
C ILE A 93 -25.26 -10.44 -1.52
N LEU A 94 -25.48 -9.86 -0.33
CA LEU A 94 -26.44 -10.34 0.65
C LEU A 94 -27.86 -9.85 0.36
N THR A 95 -27.97 -8.60 -0.09
CA THR A 95 -29.28 -7.95 -0.28
C THR A 95 -29.75 -7.90 -1.73
N GLY A 96 -28.86 -8.15 -2.70
CA GLY A 96 -29.14 -8.05 -4.12
C GLY A 96 -29.49 -6.63 -4.58
N LYS A 97 -29.27 -5.61 -3.73
CA LYS A 97 -29.63 -4.21 -3.99
C LYS A 97 -28.39 -3.34 -4.07
N LEU A 98 -28.52 -2.21 -4.76
CA LEU A 98 -27.50 -1.17 -4.78
C LEU A 98 -27.49 -0.47 -3.42
N THR A 99 -26.43 -0.67 -2.66
CA THR A 99 -26.20 -0.02 -1.35
C THR A 99 -25.06 0.98 -1.45
N PHE A 100 -25.00 1.96 -0.53
CA PHE A 100 -23.87 2.89 -0.46
C PHE A 100 -22.52 2.17 -0.44
N TYR A 101 -22.40 1.08 0.33
CA TYR A 101 -21.19 0.27 0.42
C TYR A 101 -20.82 -0.36 -0.93
N SER A 102 -21.78 -0.94 -1.64
CA SER A 102 -21.54 -1.55 -2.96
C SER A 102 -21.05 -0.54 -4.01
N ILE A 103 -21.51 0.72 -3.90
CA ILE A 103 -21.14 1.82 -4.80
C ILE A 103 -19.71 2.29 -4.55
N VAL A 104 -19.33 2.49 -3.28
CA VAL A 104 -18.00 3.01 -2.92
C VAL A 104 -16.92 1.92 -2.82
N SER A 105 -17.28 0.65 -3.03
CA SER A 105 -16.35 -0.48 -2.96
C SER A 105 -15.25 -0.43 -4.03
N GLY A 106 -14.03 -0.82 -3.66
CA GLY A 106 -12.90 -0.96 -4.57
C GLY A 106 -11.56 -0.57 -3.95
N ASN A 107 -10.48 -1.05 -4.57
CA ASN A 107 -9.11 -0.78 -4.13
C ASN A 107 -8.74 0.69 -4.39
N ASN A 108 -8.05 1.32 -3.43
CA ASN A 108 -7.55 2.69 -3.48
C ASN A 108 -6.28 2.89 -2.62
N ILE A 109 -5.16 2.29 -3.03
CA ILE A 109 -3.87 2.46 -2.34
C ILE A 109 -3.43 3.93 -2.26
N PHE A 110 -3.83 4.79 -3.21
CA PHE A 110 -3.49 6.21 -3.15
C PHE A 110 -4.10 6.90 -1.93
N LEU A 111 -5.30 6.50 -1.50
CA LEU A 111 -5.89 7.01 -0.27
C LEU A 111 -5.05 6.62 0.94
N THR A 112 -4.63 5.35 1.03
CA THR A 112 -3.72 4.86 2.09
C THR A 112 -2.43 5.67 2.12
N LEU A 113 -1.78 5.85 0.96
CA LEU A 113 -0.53 6.61 0.85
C LEU A 113 -0.71 8.11 1.15
N ALA A 114 -1.84 8.71 0.79
CA ALA A 114 -2.17 10.10 1.14
C ALA A 114 -2.31 10.26 2.65
N VAL A 115 -3.08 9.38 3.30
CA VAL A 115 -3.25 9.38 4.77
C VAL A 115 -1.91 9.17 5.47
N PHE A 116 -1.09 8.24 5.00
CA PHE A 116 0.24 7.99 5.56
C PHE A 116 1.16 9.20 5.42
N LEU A 117 1.22 9.82 4.25
CA LEU A 117 2.01 11.03 4.06
C LEU A 117 1.50 12.17 4.95
N TYR A 118 0.18 12.28 5.13
CA TYR A 118 -0.41 13.26 6.04
C TYR A 118 -0.03 13.00 7.51
N ILE A 119 -0.06 11.75 7.96
CA ILE A 119 0.42 11.36 9.30
C ILE A 119 1.87 11.80 9.50
N LEU A 120 2.77 11.57 8.53
CA LEU A 120 4.17 12.01 8.62
C LEU A 120 4.31 13.54 8.70
N ILE A 121 3.53 14.28 7.90
CA ILE A 121 3.49 15.76 7.95
C ILE A 121 3.03 16.23 9.34
N CYS A 122 2.00 15.61 9.92
CA CYS A 122 1.51 15.95 11.24
C CYS A 122 2.55 15.64 12.33
N ILE A 123 3.24 14.50 12.24
CA ILE A 123 4.33 14.15 13.17
C ILE A 123 5.45 15.19 13.13
N ASP A 124 5.90 15.64 11.95
CA ASP A 124 6.94 16.68 11.86
C ASP A 124 6.47 18.03 12.41
N LYS A 125 5.20 18.41 12.17
CA LYS A 125 4.62 19.62 12.77
C LYS A 125 4.56 19.53 14.31
N ILE A 126 4.13 18.39 14.86
CA ILE A 126 4.08 18.14 16.31
C ILE A 126 5.48 18.27 16.94
N ARG A 127 6.53 17.82 16.26
CA ARG A 127 7.92 17.92 16.73
C ARG A 127 8.41 19.37 16.83
N ARG A 128 7.89 20.26 15.99
CA ARG A 128 8.29 21.68 15.93
C ARG A 128 7.40 22.60 16.78
N GLU A 129 6.20 22.14 17.13
CA GLU A 129 5.22 22.90 17.90
C GLU A 129 5.66 23.06 19.37
N LYS A 130 5.67 24.31 19.84
CA LYS A 130 6.10 24.67 21.21
C LYS A 130 4.91 24.87 22.14
N VAL A 131 3.73 25.19 21.60
CA VAL A 131 2.53 25.46 22.40
C VAL A 131 1.89 24.13 22.81
N ALA A 132 1.87 23.83 24.11
CA ALA A 132 1.40 22.54 24.63
C ALA A 132 -0.04 22.19 24.23
N SER A 133 -0.98 23.14 24.29
CA SER A 133 -2.38 22.91 23.92
C SER A 133 -2.53 22.56 22.43
N LYS A 134 -1.86 23.30 21.55
CA LYS A 134 -1.82 23.02 20.10
C LYS A 134 -1.17 21.66 19.83
N LYS A 135 -0.09 21.34 20.54
CA LYS A 135 0.61 20.06 20.41
C LYS A 135 -0.28 18.88 20.79
N ILE A 136 -0.99 18.95 21.93
CA ILE A 136 -1.93 17.92 22.37
C ILE A 136 -3.06 17.75 21.34
N PHE A 137 -3.64 18.86 20.87
CA PHE A 137 -4.66 18.82 19.82
C PHE A 137 -4.16 18.11 18.55
N MET A 138 -2.96 18.45 18.07
CA MET A 138 -2.36 17.79 16.90
C MET A 138 -2.08 16.29 17.14
N ILE A 139 -1.66 15.90 18.35
CA ILE A 139 -1.45 14.48 18.70
C ILE A 139 -2.77 13.71 18.61
N ILE A 140 -3.84 14.21 19.24
CA ILE A 140 -5.16 13.58 19.20
C ILE A 140 -5.64 13.48 17.75
N PHE A 141 -5.50 14.57 16.99
CA PHE A 141 -5.88 14.59 15.58
C PHE A 141 -5.09 13.57 14.75
N THR A 142 -3.78 13.46 14.96
CA THR A 142 -2.94 12.47 14.27
C THR A 142 -3.31 11.03 14.67
N ALA A 143 -3.67 10.80 15.93
CA ALA A 143 -4.14 9.49 16.41
C ALA A 143 -5.46 9.08 15.73
N ILE A 144 -6.38 10.03 15.50
CA ILE A 144 -7.60 9.79 14.72
C ILE A 144 -7.25 9.36 13.29
N PHE A 145 -6.31 10.05 12.63
CA PHE A 145 -5.89 9.66 11.28
C PHE A 145 -5.18 8.30 11.25
N MET A 146 -4.37 7.97 12.25
CA MET A 146 -3.78 6.63 12.40
C MET A 146 -4.87 5.57 12.55
N PHE A 147 -5.90 5.82 13.36
CA PHE A 147 -7.04 4.92 13.51
C PHE A 147 -7.84 4.78 12.21
N LEU A 148 -8.18 5.89 11.54
CA LEU A 148 -8.89 5.88 10.25
C LEU A 148 -8.09 5.14 9.17
N SER A 149 -6.76 5.22 9.22
CA SER A 149 -5.91 4.52 8.26
C SER A 149 -6.05 2.99 8.33
N LEU A 150 -6.49 2.43 9.46
CA LEU A 150 -6.74 0.99 9.62
C LEU A 150 -7.85 0.48 8.70
N PHE A 151 -8.78 1.35 8.29
CA PHE A 151 -9.86 1.02 7.37
C PHE A 151 -9.50 1.27 5.90
N CYS A 152 -8.33 1.84 5.63
CA CYS A 152 -7.83 1.99 4.27
C CYS A 152 -7.26 0.66 3.76
N GLU A 153 -7.07 0.55 2.45
CA GLU A 153 -6.49 -0.63 1.81
C GLU A 153 -5.12 -0.96 2.40
N GLY A 154 -4.99 -2.17 2.96
CA GLY A 154 -3.78 -2.64 3.63
C GLY A 154 -3.46 -1.94 4.95
N GLY A 155 -4.32 -1.07 5.46
CA GLY A 155 -4.06 -0.17 6.60
C GLY A 155 -3.48 -0.85 7.84
N ILE A 156 -4.15 -1.90 8.33
CA ILE A 156 -3.73 -2.68 9.51
C ILE A 156 -2.32 -3.25 9.34
N TYR A 157 -1.95 -3.65 8.12
CA TYR A 157 -0.67 -4.30 7.83
C TYR A 157 0.45 -3.30 7.48
N LEU A 158 0.09 -2.20 6.83
CA LEU A 158 1.03 -1.22 6.29
C LEU A 158 1.35 -0.08 7.29
N LEU A 159 0.47 0.23 8.25
CA LEU A 159 0.73 1.28 9.24
C LEU A 159 1.95 0.96 10.12
N PRO A 160 2.16 -0.27 10.61
CA PRO A 160 3.39 -0.63 11.33
C PRO A 160 4.65 -0.47 10.46
N LEU A 161 4.56 -0.82 9.17
CA LEU A 161 5.65 -0.63 8.22
C LEU A 161 5.98 0.85 7.99
N LEU A 162 4.97 1.72 7.89
CA LEU A 162 5.17 3.18 7.84
C LEU A 162 6.00 3.66 9.03
N ILE A 163 5.65 3.21 10.23
CA ILE A 163 6.34 3.58 11.47
C ILE A 163 7.78 3.05 11.45
N ILE A 164 7.99 1.78 11.10
CA ILE A 164 9.31 1.15 10.99
C ILE A 164 10.19 1.94 10.01
N PHE A 165 9.70 2.22 8.81
CA PHE A 165 10.46 2.94 7.78
C PHE A 165 10.77 4.37 8.18
N TYR A 166 9.84 5.06 8.85
CA TYR A 166 10.04 6.44 9.31
C TYR A 166 11.04 6.52 10.48
N VAL A 167 10.89 5.69 11.51
CA VAL A 167 11.74 5.71 12.71
C VAL A 167 13.18 5.28 12.38
N PHE A 168 13.34 4.26 11.53
CA PHE A 168 14.65 3.72 11.16
C PHE A 168 15.17 4.22 9.82
N HIS A 169 14.61 5.33 9.31
CA HIS A 169 15.00 5.92 8.03
C HIS A 169 16.54 6.11 7.94
N GLY A 170 17.13 5.67 6.83
CA GLY A 170 18.58 5.70 6.60
C GLY A 170 19.37 4.54 7.21
N ASN A 171 18.77 3.70 8.07
CA ASN A 171 19.43 2.52 8.64
C ASN A 171 18.78 1.22 8.16
N LYS A 172 19.28 0.70 7.03
CA LYS A 172 18.80 -0.54 6.40
C LYS A 172 18.77 -1.74 7.36
N LYS A 173 19.72 -1.83 8.31
CA LYS A 173 19.76 -2.94 9.27
C LYS A 173 18.53 -2.94 10.19
N TYR A 174 18.18 -1.80 10.78
CA TYR A 174 17.02 -1.72 11.67
C TYR A 174 15.70 -1.80 10.91
N ILE A 175 15.64 -1.26 9.68
CA ILE A 175 14.50 -1.48 8.79
C ILE A 175 14.29 -2.98 8.55
N SER A 176 15.35 -3.72 8.19
CA SER A 176 15.25 -5.16 7.97
C SER A 176 14.76 -5.91 9.21
N VAL A 177 15.32 -5.60 10.39
CA VAL A 177 14.89 -6.22 11.64
C VAL A 177 13.41 -5.95 11.92
N GLY A 178 12.96 -4.69 11.77
CA GLY A 178 11.56 -4.32 11.99
C GLY A 178 10.60 -5.04 11.04
N VAL A 179 10.92 -5.08 9.75
CA VAL A 179 10.12 -5.78 8.74
C VAL A 179 10.08 -7.29 9.02
N ILE A 180 11.20 -7.92 9.39
CA ILE A 180 11.24 -9.35 9.74
C ILE A 180 10.35 -9.62 10.95
N ILE A 181 10.50 -8.86 12.03
CA ILE A 181 9.69 -9.03 13.25
C ILE A 181 8.20 -8.90 12.91
N TRP A 182 7.83 -7.88 12.14
CA TRP A 182 6.44 -7.66 11.75
C TRP A 182 5.91 -8.79 10.86
N SER A 183 6.70 -9.25 9.89
CA SER A 183 6.32 -10.34 8.98
C SER A 183 6.17 -11.67 9.73
N VAL A 184 7.05 -11.95 10.70
CA VAL A 184 6.95 -13.14 11.58
C VAL A 184 5.70 -13.06 12.44
N PHE A 185 5.37 -11.88 12.99
CA PHE A 185 4.14 -11.71 13.76
C PHE A 185 2.89 -12.00 12.91
N ILE A 186 2.84 -11.49 11.68
CA ILE A 186 1.74 -11.78 10.74
C ILE A 186 1.73 -13.27 10.34
N PHE A 187 2.90 -13.89 10.17
CA PHE A 187 3.01 -15.33 9.89
C PHE A 187 2.42 -16.17 11.03
N ILE A 188 2.74 -15.85 12.28
CA ILE A 188 2.17 -16.52 13.47
C ILE A 188 0.64 -16.37 13.49
N LYS A 189 0.11 -15.17 13.16
CA LYS A 189 -1.33 -14.97 13.01
C LYS A 189 -1.94 -15.87 11.92
N ALA A 190 -1.28 -16.01 10.77
CA ALA A 190 -1.75 -16.88 9.69
C ALA A 190 -1.77 -18.37 10.11
N ILE A 191 -0.74 -18.82 10.84
CA ILE A 191 -0.68 -20.17 11.42
C ILE A 191 -1.78 -20.37 12.47
N PHE A 192 -2.02 -19.39 13.33
CA PHE A 192 -3.10 -19.45 14.31
C PHE A 192 -4.48 -19.55 13.64
N ASN A 193 -4.71 -18.81 12.55
CA ASN A 193 -5.94 -18.88 11.76
C ASN A 193 -6.16 -20.27 11.13
N TYR A 194 -5.09 -20.96 10.74
CA TYR A 194 -5.17 -22.35 10.27
C TYR A 194 -5.61 -23.29 11.41
N PHE A 195 -4.93 -23.23 12.56
CA PHE A 195 -5.24 -24.12 13.69
C PHE A 195 -6.58 -23.85 14.35
N SER A 196 -7.10 -22.63 14.28
CA SER A 196 -8.45 -22.30 14.75
C SER A 196 -9.55 -22.84 13.83
N GLY A 197 -9.21 -23.35 12.64
CA GLY A 197 -10.17 -23.78 11.63
C GLY A 197 -10.92 -22.62 10.98
N ALA A 198 -10.50 -21.37 11.18
CA ALA A 198 -11.21 -20.18 10.71
C ALA A 198 -11.34 -20.11 9.18
N THR A 199 -10.41 -20.70 8.43
CA THR A 199 -10.41 -20.73 6.96
C THR A 199 -11.10 -21.96 6.38
N GLY A 200 -11.11 -23.10 7.09
CA GLY A 200 -11.58 -24.39 6.55
C GLY A 200 -10.73 -24.94 5.39
N LEU A 201 -9.54 -24.38 5.17
CA LEU A 201 -8.62 -24.76 4.09
C LEU A 201 -7.41 -25.54 4.64
N ASP A 202 -6.67 -26.20 3.75
CA ASP A 202 -5.36 -26.75 4.12
C ASP A 202 -4.35 -25.65 4.49
N LEU A 203 -3.21 -26.07 5.04
CA LEU A 203 -2.18 -25.13 5.50
C LEU A 203 -1.65 -24.25 4.36
N PHE A 204 -1.40 -24.84 3.20
CA PHE A 204 -0.81 -24.13 2.07
C PHE A 204 -1.75 -23.05 1.53
N SER A 205 -3.01 -23.42 1.31
CA SER A 205 -4.07 -22.54 0.83
C SER A 205 -4.37 -21.45 1.87
N THR A 206 -4.33 -21.78 3.17
CA THR A 206 -4.47 -20.78 4.24
C THR A 206 -3.32 -19.76 4.24
N LEU A 207 -2.09 -20.20 3.98
CA LEU A 207 -0.92 -19.31 3.89
C LEU A 207 -0.93 -18.45 2.62
N CYS A 208 -1.48 -18.95 1.52
CA CYS A 208 -1.70 -18.17 0.29
C CYS A 208 -2.81 -17.14 0.49
N PHE A 209 -3.94 -17.55 1.07
CA PHE A 209 -5.06 -16.66 1.39
C PHE A 209 -4.65 -15.54 2.36
N ASN A 210 -3.92 -15.89 3.43
CA ASN A 210 -3.38 -14.93 4.39
C ASN A 210 -1.94 -14.52 4.06
N SER A 211 -1.65 -14.19 2.80
CA SER A 211 -0.28 -13.97 2.30
C SER A 211 0.42 -12.70 2.81
N GLU A 212 -0.18 -11.90 3.67
CA GLU A 212 0.41 -10.65 4.19
C GLU A 212 1.73 -10.84 4.97
N TRP A 213 2.01 -12.05 5.45
CA TRP A 213 3.32 -12.37 6.04
C TRP A 213 4.47 -12.26 5.01
N ALA A 214 4.16 -12.40 3.72
CA ALA A 214 5.12 -12.34 2.63
C ALA A 214 5.61 -10.92 2.31
N MET A 215 5.14 -9.90 3.04
CA MET A 215 5.72 -8.54 3.02
C MET A 215 7.23 -8.53 3.33
N ILE A 216 7.76 -9.58 3.96
CA ILE A 216 9.21 -9.79 4.15
C ILE A 216 10.00 -9.68 2.83
N PHE A 217 9.40 -10.06 1.70
CA PHE A 217 10.05 -9.97 0.39
C PHE A 217 10.33 -8.53 -0.04
N ALA A 218 9.73 -7.52 0.60
CA ALA A 218 10.07 -6.11 0.39
C ALA A 218 11.50 -5.77 0.77
N LEU A 219 12.14 -6.60 1.60
CA LEU A 219 13.55 -6.42 1.93
C LEU A 219 14.47 -6.58 0.71
N PHE A 220 14.13 -7.44 -0.25
CA PHE A 220 14.95 -7.61 -1.45
C PHE A 220 15.11 -6.29 -2.23
N PRO A 221 14.02 -5.62 -2.70
CA PRO A 221 14.15 -4.34 -3.39
C PRO A 221 14.64 -3.21 -2.48
N ILE A 222 14.26 -3.17 -1.19
CA ILE A 222 14.70 -2.11 -0.26
C ILE A 222 16.22 -2.17 -0.02
N LEU A 223 16.80 -3.37 0.12
CA LEU A 223 18.23 -3.53 0.32
C LEU A 223 19.02 -3.20 -0.96
N LEU A 224 18.48 -3.52 -2.14
CA LEU A 224 19.06 -3.16 -3.43
C LEU A 224 18.95 -1.67 -3.78
N TYR A 225 18.05 -0.94 -3.13
CA TYR A 225 17.83 0.48 -3.42
C TYR A 225 19.08 1.32 -3.15
N ASN A 226 19.53 2.06 -4.17
CA ASN A 226 20.77 2.86 -4.14
C ASN A 226 20.57 4.31 -3.67
N GLY A 227 19.37 4.71 -3.25
CA GLY A 227 19.08 6.08 -2.81
C GLY A 227 18.83 7.09 -3.94
N LYS A 228 18.96 6.67 -5.21
CA LYS A 228 18.76 7.55 -6.37
C LYS A 228 17.34 7.41 -6.91
N ARG A 229 16.78 8.53 -7.36
CA ARG A 229 15.45 8.59 -7.98
C ARG A 229 15.37 7.83 -9.32
N GLY A 230 16.48 7.75 -10.05
CA GLY A 230 16.52 7.19 -11.39
C GLY A 230 15.94 8.12 -12.45
N ARG A 231 15.31 7.56 -13.48
CA ARG A 231 14.64 8.30 -14.55
C ARG A 231 13.58 9.25 -13.96
N ASN A 232 13.62 10.52 -14.35
CA ASN A 232 12.75 11.57 -13.79
C ASN A 232 12.13 12.47 -14.88
N ASP A 233 11.77 11.86 -16.00
CA ASP A 233 10.98 12.52 -17.03
C ASP A 233 9.47 12.49 -16.71
N ALA A 234 8.67 13.16 -17.53
CA ALA A 234 7.21 13.17 -17.37
C ALA A 234 6.64 11.75 -17.33
N PHE A 235 7.13 10.87 -18.20
CA PHE A 235 6.72 9.47 -18.25
C PHE A 235 6.95 8.74 -16.91
N ALA A 236 8.18 8.77 -16.38
CA ALA A 236 8.51 8.11 -15.12
C ALA A 236 7.72 8.66 -13.92
N LYS A 237 7.33 9.94 -13.98
CA LYS A 237 6.52 10.57 -12.95
C LYS A 237 5.07 10.10 -12.98
N TRP A 238 4.47 10.00 -14.17
CA TRP A 238 3.02 9.84 -14.32
C TRP A 238 2.57 8.38 -14.54
N ILE A 239 3.44 7.50 -15.02
CA ILE A 239 3.08 6.10 -15.33
C ILE A 239 2.39 5.40 -14.14
N PHE A 240 2.95 5.51 -12.93
CA PHE A 240 2.39 4.85 -11.74
C PHE A 240 1.01 5.39 -11.35
N TYR A 241 0.77 6.68 -11.60
CA TYR A 241 -0.48 7.33 -11.29
C TYR A 241 -1.61 6.95 -12.25
N PHE A 242 -1.29 6.67 -13.52
CA PHE A 242 -2.29 6.27 -14.52
C PHE A 242 -2.46 4.76 -14.63
N VAL A 243 -1.38 3.99 -14.56
CA VAL A 243 -1.48 2.53 -14.69
C VAL A 243 -2.29 1.97 -13.52
N TYR A 244 -2.11 2.46 -12.29
CA TYR A 244 -2.82 1.96 -11.12
C TYR A 244 -4.36 1.99 -11.26
N PRO A 245 -4.99 3.15 -11.54
CA PRO A 245 -6.43 3.19 -11.82
C PRO A 245 -6.86 2.34 -13.00
N ILE A 246 -6.16 2.48 -14.13
CA ILE A 246 -6.62 1.93 -15.39
C ILE A 246 -6.67 0.41 -15.34
N HIS A 247 -5.62 -0.26 -14.83
CA HIS A 247 -5.62 -1.73 -14.80
C HIS A 247 -6.69 -2.29 -13.84
N LEU A 248 -6.91 -1.66 -12.69
CA LEU A 248 -7.98 -2.07 -11.76
C LEU A 248 -9.37 -1.86 -12.36
N TRP A 249 -9.59 -0.74 -13.04
CA TRP A 249 -10.86 -0.45 -13.71
C TRP A 249 -11.16 -1.41 -14.85
N ILE A 250 -10.15 -1.74 -15.67
CA ILE A 250 -10.27 -2.74 -16.73
C ILE A 250 -10.61 -4.11 -16.13
N LEU A 251 -9.83 -4.58 -15.15
CA LEU A 251 -10.04 -5.89 -14.53
C LEU A 251 -11.40 -5.98 -13.81
N ARG A 252 -11.79 -4.91 -13.09
CA ARG A 252 -13.11 -4.84 -12.45
C ARG A 252 -14.23 -4.92 -13.46
N SER A 253 -14.12 -4.20 -14.57
CA SER A 253 -15.15 -4.21 -15.62
C SER A 253 -15.25 -5.60 -16.28
N ILE A 254 -14.10 -6.24 -16.58
CA ILE A 254 -14.09 -7.61 -17.11
C ILE A 254 -14.77 -8.58 -16.14
N TYR A 255 -14.41 -8.52 -14.85
CA TYR A 255 -15.03 -9.36 -13.82
C TYR A 255 -16.55 -9.18 -13.76
N LEU A 256 -17.04 -7.94 -13.80
CA LEU A 256 -18.48 -7.64 -13.73
C LEU A 256 -19.26 -8.02 -14.99
N ILE A 257 -18.60 -8.12 -16.15
CA ILE A 257 -19.25 -8.50 -17.41
C ILE A 257 -19.27 -10.02 -17.59
N PHE A 258 -18.18 -10.70 -17.26
CA PHE A 258 -17.95 -12.10 -17.69
C PHE A 258 -17.97 -13.11 -16.55
N ILE A 259 -17.84 -12.70 -15.28
CA ILE A 259 -17.63 -13.61 -14.15
C ILE A 259 -18.73 -13.49 -13.09
N LYS A 260 -19.11 -12.27 -12.72
CA LYS A 260 -20.22 -12.00 -11.77
C LYS A 260 -21.57 -12.28 -12.40
#